data_AF-A0A7J4RJM3-F1
#
_entry.id   AF-A0A7J4RJM3-F1
#
_cell.length_a   1.000
_cell.length_b   1.000
_cell.length_c   1.000
_cell.angle_alpha   90.00
_cell.angle_beta   90.00
_cell.angle_gamma   90.00
#
_symmetry.space_group_name_H-M   'P 1'
#
loop_
_entity.id
_entity.type
_entity.pdbx_description
1 polymer ?
#
loop_
_entity_poly.entity_id
_entity_poly.type
_entity_poly.pdbx_seq_one_letter_code
_entity_poly.pdbx_strand_id
1 'polypeptide(L)'
;MEPFEAIDFYDIESLLTEEEIMIRDLVREWVDEEVIPKIEHACEEGVFLDEWRVALGEMGVLGAPLKGYGCPGLSYVAYGLICQELERGDSGLRSFASVQGSLAMYPIWDFGSEEQKNHYLPKMTSGE
;
A
#
# COMPACT_ATOMS: atom_id res chain seq x y z
N MET A 1 20.99 -9.39 0.78
CA MET A 1 20.03 -10.40 1.29
C MET A 1 19.60 -11.22 0.09
N GLU A 2 19.30 -12.51 0.21
CA GLU A 2 18.68 -13.22 -0.92
C GLU A 2 17.25 -12.66 -1.13
N PRO A 3 16.79 -12.52 -2.39
CA PRO A 3 15.43 -12.06 -2.67
C PRO A 3 14.39 -12.98 -2.02
N PHE A 4 13.32 -12.41 -1.50
CA PHE A 4 12.21 -13.21 -0.97
C PHE A 4 11.52 -13.99 -2.09
N GLU A 5 11.41 -15.31 -1.93
CA GLU A 5 10.66 -16.20 -2.81
C GLU A 5 9.53 -16.86 -2.02
N ALA A 6 8.28 -16.58 -2.39
CA ALA A 6 7.11 -17.19 -1.77
C ALA A 6 6.89 -18.62 -2.29
N ILE A 7 6.45 -19.51 -1.42
CA ILE A 7 6.02 -20.85 -1.83
C ILE A 7 4.67 -20.73 -2.55
N ASP A 8 4.60 -21.18 -3.80
CA ASP A 8 3.36 -21.20 -4.58
C ASP A 8 2.96 -22.64 -4.98
N PHE A 9 2.35 -23.37 -4.04
CA PHE A 9 1.97 -24.77 -4.25
C PHE A 9 0.80 -24.95 -5.22
N TYR A 10 -0.02 -23.91 -5.41
CA TYR A 10 -1.23 -23.96 -6.24
C TYR A 10 -1.10 -23.17 -7.55
N ASP A 11 0.09 -22.67 -7.87
CA ASP A 11 0.34 -21.86 -9.06
C ASP A 11 -0.61 -20.64 -9.12
N ILE A 12 -0.78 -19.97 -7.97
CA ILE A 12 -1.56 -18.73 -7.85
C ILE A 12 -0.96 -17.65 -8.75
N GLU A 13 0.36 -17.64 -8.96
CA GLU A 13 1.05 -16.72 -9.87
C GLU A 13 0.39 -16.71 -11.26
N SER A 14 0.05 -17.89 -11.79
CA SER A 14 -0.57 -18.03 -13.12
C SER A 14 -1.95 -17.38 -13.24
N LEU A 15 -2.59 -17.06 -12.11
CA LEU A 15 -3.91 -16.41 -12.07
C LEU A 15 -3.82 -14.88 -12.03
N LEU A 16 -2.62 -14.33 -11.79
CA LEU A 16 -2.39 -12.91 -11.66
C LEU A 16 -2.09 -12.28 -13.02
N THR A 17 -2.50 -11.03 -13.18
CA THR A 17 -2.11 -10.23 -14.36
C THR A 17 -0.67 -9.74 -14.22
N GLU A 18 -0.03 -9.41 -15.34
CA GLU A 18 1.32 -8.81 -15.35
C GLU A 18 1.38 -7.53 -14.48
N GLU A 19 0.33 -6.71 -14.51
CA GLU A 19 0.22 -5.49 -13.70
C GLU A 19 0.16 -5.82 -12.20
N GLU A 20 -0.64 -6.81 -11.79
CA GLU A 20 -0.74 -7.26 -10.40
C GLU A 20 0.60 -7.82 -9.89
N ILE A 21 1.30 -8.59 -10.71
CA ILE A 21 2.63 -9.13 -10.40
C ILE A 21 3.63 -7.98 -10.24
N MET A 22 3.67 -7.05 -11.20
CA MET A 22 4.58 -5.89 -11.14
C MET A 22 4.36 -5.05 -9.88
N ILE A 23 3.10 -4.79 -9.50
CA ILE A 23 2.77 -4.01 -8.31
C ILE A 23 3.20 -4.73 -7.04
N ARG A 24 2.94 -6.04 -6.95
CA ARG A 24 3.38 -6.86 -5.82
C ARG A 24 4.89 -6.80 -5.69
N ASP A 25 5.62 -7.01 -6.78
CA ASP A 25 7.08 -7.07 -6.77
C ASP A 25 7.71 -5.72 -6.39
N LEU A 26 7.12 -4.60 -6.87
CA LEU A 26 7.51 -3.26 -6.44
C LEU A 26 7.37 -3.06 -4.93
N VAL A 27 6.23 -3.47 -4.34
CA VAL A 27 6.02 -3.35 -2.88
C VAL A 27 6.94 -4.30 -2.11
N ARG A 28 7.17 -5.50 -2.63
CA ARG A 28 8.08 -6.48 -2.03
C ARG A 28 9.50 -5.94 -1.94
N GLU A 29 10.01 -5.38 -3.03
CA GLU A 29 11.35 -4.79 -3.10
C GLU A 29 11.48 -3.64 -2.09
N TRP A 30 10.52 -2.72 -2.07
CA TRP A 30 10.51 -1.64 -1.08
C TRP A 30 10.47 -2.15 0.36
N VAL A 31 9.69 -3.19 0.66
CA VAL A 31 9.65 -3.79 2.00
C VAL A 31 11.01 -4.39 2.36
N ASP A 32 11.66 -5.11 1.44
CA ASP A 32 12.97 -5.72 1.68
C ASP A 32 14.08 -4.68 1.91
N GLU A 33 14.03 -3.56 1.18
CA GLU A 33 15.07 -2.53 1.23
C GLU A 33 14.85 -1.51 2.36
N GLU A 34 13.60 -1.07 2.59
CA GLU A 34 13.31 0.07 3.47
C GLU A 34 12.68 -0.33 4.80
N VAL A 35 11.94 -1.44 4.85
CA VAL A 35 11.19 -1.83 6.05
C VAL A 35 11.95 -2.85 6.88
N ILE A 36 12.29 -4.00 6.29
CA ILE A 36 12.92 -5.12 7.00
C ILE A 36 14.18 -4.69 7.78
N PRO A 37 15.08 -3.83 7.25
CA PRO A 37 16.27 -3.41 8.00
C PRO A 37 15.98 -2.46 9.17
N LYS A 38 14.82 -1.79 9.19
CA LYS A 38 14.49 -0.71 10.14
C LYS A 38 13.39 -1.08 11.13
N ILE A 39 12.58 -2.10 10.83
CA ILE A 39 11.35 -2.39 11.56
C ILE A 39 11.57 -2.79 13.02
N GLU A 40 12.61 -3.56 13.33
CA GLU A 40 12.91 -3.98 14.70
C GLU A 40 13.14 -2.77 15.62
N HIS A 41 13.97 -1.83 15.17
CA HIS A 41 14.24 -0.61 15.92
C HIS A 41 13.00 0.30 16.00
N ALA A 42 12.26 0.45 14.90
CA ALA A 42 11.03 1.25 14.89
C ALA A 42 9.98 0.69 15.85
N CYS A 43 9.86 -0.64 15.95
CA CYS A 43 8.97 -1.32 16.88
C CYS A 43 9.41 -1.13 18.34
N GLU A 44 10.71 -1.28 18.63
CA GLU A 44 11.28 -1.08 19.96
C GLU A 44 11.05 0.36 20.47
N GLU A 45 11.26 1.35 19.61
CA GLU A 45 11.07 2.76 19.95
C GLU A 45 9.62 3.24 19.86
N GLY A 46 8.70 2.42 19.32
CA GLY A 46 7.30 2.77 19.13
C GLY A 46 7.06 3.92 18.15
N VAL A 47 7.89 4.02 17.10
CA VAL A 47 7.83 5.09 16.11
C VAL A 47 7.37 4.58 14.74
N PHE A 48 6.66 5.44 14.01
CA PHE A 48 6.38 5.23 12.59
C PHE A 48 7.19 6.27 11.80
N LEU A 49 8.06 5.81 10.91
CA LEU A 49 8.96 6.69 10.17
C LEU A 49 8.19 7.50 9.13
N ASP A 50 8.39 8.83 9.09
CA ASP A 50 7.68 9.70 8.14
C ASP A 50 8.04 9.36 6.69
N GLU A 51 9.27 8.89 6.44
CA GLU A 51 9.70 8.40 5.13
C GLU A 51 8.83 7.25 4.60
N TRP A 52 8.29 6.39 5.47
CA TRP A 52 7.41 5.31 5.06
C TRP A 52 6.05 5.84 4.60
N ARG A 53 5.50 6.85 5.29
CA ARG A 53 4.27 7.51 4.87
C ARG A 53 4.42 8.11 3.46
N VAL A 54 5.50 8.83 3.23
CA VAL A 54 5.78 9.49 1.95
C VAL A 54 5.95 8.44 0.84
N ALA A 55 6.77 7.41 1.07
CA ALA A 55 6.99 6.35 0.10
C ALA A 55 5.69 5.64 -0.30
N LEU A 56 4.83 5.31 0.66
CA LEU A 56 3.54 4.66 0.37
C LEU A 56 2.60 5.54 -0.49
N GLY A 57 2.67 6.87 -0.34
CA GLY A 57 1.96 7.81 -1.20
C GLY A 57 2.54 7.83 -2.62
N GLU A 58 3.86 7.95 -2.75
CA GLU A 58 4.57 7.98 -4.04
C GLU A 58 4.40 6.68 -4.84
N MET A 59 4.36 5.54 -4.16
CA MET A 59 4.14 4.22 -4.76
C MET A 59 2.68 3.96 -5.18
N GLY A 60 1.74 4.87 -4.86
CA GLY A 60 0.33 4.68 -5.18
C GLY A 60 -0.32 3.55 -4.36
N VAL A 61 0.13 3.32 -3.13
CA VAL A 61 -0.49 2.34 -2.23
C VAL A 61 -1.74 2.92 -1.56
N LEU A 62 -1.70 4.22 -1.23
CA LEU A 62 -2.76 4.90 -0.47
C LEU A 62 -4.00 5.13 -1.35
N GLY A 63 -5.06 4.38 -1.05
CA GLY A 63 -6.29 4.40 -1.84
C GLY A 63 -6.17 3.69 -3.19
N ALA A 64 -5.29 2.67 -3.28
CA ALA A 64 -4.99 1.94 -4.52
C ALA A 64 -6.23 1.60 -5.40
N PRO A 65 -7.34 1.04 -4.87
CA PRO A 65 -8.50 0.72 -5.70
C PRO A 65 -9.36 1.93 -6.14
N LEU A 66 -9.17 3.09 -5.52
CA LEU A 66 -10.02 4.27 -5.76
C LEU A 66 -9.68 4.92 -7.09
N LYS A 67 -10.69 5.42 -7.79
CA LYS A 67 -10.55 5.99 -9.14
C LYS A 67 -10.81 7.48 -9.15
N GLY A 68 -10.04 8.20 -9.97
CA GLY A 68 -10.12 9.67 -10.09
C GLY A 68 -9.42 10.39 -8.94
N TYR A 69 -9.44 11.73 -8.96
CA TYR A 69 -8.86 12.57 -7.90
C TYR A 69 -7.37 12.30 -7.59
N GLY A 70 -6.62 11.81 -8.59
CA GLY A 70 -5.22 11.41 -8.45
C GLY A 70 -5.01 10.01 -7.86
N CYS A 71 -6.08 9.28 -7.51
CA CYS A 71 -5.98 7.93 -6.98
C CYS A 71 -5.60 6.91 -8.09
N PRO A 72 -4.92 5.81 -7.74
CA PRO A 72 -4.29 4.90 -8.71
C PRO A 72 -5.28 4.10 -9.58
N GLY A 73 -6.43 3.73 -9.04
CA GLY A 73 -7.47 2.98 -9.75
C GLY A 73 -7.15 1.50 -10.02
N LEU A 74 -6.30 0.90 -9.19
CA LEU A 74 -5.85 -0.49 -9.28
C LEU A 74 -6.97 -1.51 -9.01
N SER A 75 -6.72 -2.78 -9.35
CA SER A 75 -7.63 -3.87 -9.01
C SER A 75 -7.65 -4.15 -7.50
N TYR A 76 -8.74 -4.73 -7.00
CA TYR A 76 -8.79 -5.19 -5.61
C TYR A 76 -7.83 -6.36 -5.34
N VAL A 77 -7.49 -7.15 -6.37
CA VAL A 77 -6.46 -8.20 -6.26
C VAL A 77 -5.09 -7.56 -6.07
N ALA A 78 -4.74 -6.55 -6.86
CA ALA A 78 -3.51 -5.77 -6.67
C ALA A 78 -3.45 -5.18 -5.25
N TYR A 79 -4.55 -4.59 -4.75
CA TYR A 79 -4.60 -4.09 -3.37
C TYR A 79 -4.40 -5.19 -2.32
N GLY A 80 -4.96 -6.39 -2.53
CA GLY A 80 -4.71 -7.54 -1.68
C GLY A 80 -3.23 -7.95 -1.66
N LEU A 81 -2.58 -7.98 -2.82
CA LEU A 81 -1.15 -8.27 -2.95
C LEU A 81 -0.27 -7.20 -2.28
N ILE A 82 -0.62 -5.92 -2.44
CA ILE A 82 0.04 -4.82 -1.71
C ILE A 82 -0.06 -5.07 -0.21
N CYS A 83 -1.26 -5.33 0.32
CA CYS A 83 -1.44 -5.60 1.75
C CYS A 83 -0.63 -6.81 2.22
N GLN A 84 -0.57 -7.88 1.42
CA GLN A 84 0.23 -9.07 1.72
C GLN A 84 1.71 -8.74 1.89
N GLU A 85 2.28 -7.96 0.95
CA GLU A 85 3.70 -7.60 1.01
C GLU A 85 4.00 -6.60 2.15
N LEU A 86 3.12 -5.62 2.38
CA LEU A 86 3.27 -4.72 3.53
C LEU A 86 3.26 -5.48 4.86
N GLU A 87 2.36 -6.45 5.02
CA GLU A 87 2.25 -7.24 6.25
C GLU A 87 3.38 -8.27 6.41
N ARG A 88 4.05 -8.65 5.32
CA ARG A 88 5.32 -9.39 5.37
C ARG A 88 6.42 -8.55 6.03
N GLY A 89 6.39 -7.23 5.83
CA GLY A 89 7.23 -6.27 6.54
C GLY A 89 6.78 -6.07 7.98
N ASP A 90 5.55 -5.56 8.15
CA ASP A 90 4.92 -5.36 9.46
C ASP A 90 3.40 -5.12 9.35
N SER A 91 2.64 -5.66 10.30
CA SER A 91 1.19 -5.43 10.40
C SER A 91 0.81 -3.97 10.69
N GLY A 92 1.71 -3.17 11.26
CA GLY A 92 1.54 -1.73 11.47
C GLY A 92 1.54 -0.94 10.16
N LEU A 93 2.43 -1.28 9.21
CA LEU A 93 2.43 -0.69 7.86
C LEU A 93 1.15 -0.99 7.11
N ARG A 94 0.75 -2.27 7.08
CA ARG A 94 -0.52 -2.68 6.45
C ARG A 94 -1.72 -2.01 7.15
N SER A 95 -1.67 -1.81 8.47
CA SER A 95 -2.71 -1.08 9.22
C SER A 95 -2.79 0.37 8.80
N PHE A 96 -1.65 1.05 8.67
CA PHE A 96 -1.58 2.43 8.20
C PHE A 96 -2.24 2.57 6.82
N ALA A 97 -1.82 1.75 5.85
CA ALA A 97 -2.38 1.77 4.49
C ALA A 97 -3.88 1.44 4.47
N SER A 98 -4.33 0.48 5.30
CA SER A 98 -5.75 0.09 5.40
C SER A 98 -6.62 1.22 5.96
N VAL A 99 -6.16 1.88 7.04
CA VAL A 99 -6.89 3.01 7.63
C VAL A 99 -6.97 4.14 6.63
N GLN A 100 -5.85 4.52 6.02
CA GLN A 100 -5.80 5.63 5.07
C GLN A 100 -6.68 5.34 3.85
N GLY A 101 -6.47 4.23 3.16
CA GLY A 101 -7.19 3.91 1.93
C GLY A 101 -8.65 3.52 2.16
N SER A 102 -8.88 2.53 3.03
CA SER A 102 -10.20 1.88 3.16
C SER A 102 -11.11 2.52 4.20
N LEU A 103 -10.57 3.19 5.22
CA LEU A 103 -11.38 3.74 6.32
C LEU A 103 -11.48 5.27 6.29
N ALA A 104 -10.53 5.96 5.66
CA ALA A 104 -10.55 7.41 5.55
C ALA A 104 -10.85 7.89 4.12
N MET A 105 -10.09 7.44 3.12
CA MET A 105 -10.28 7.86 1.72
C MET A 105 -11.55 7.27 1.11
N TYR A 106 -11.81 5.96 1.28
CA TYR A 106 -13.00 5.31 0.72
C TYR A 106 -14.32 6.01 1.08
N PRO A 107 -14.64 6.32 2.36
CA PRO A 107 -15.90 6.99 2.67
C PRO A 107 -15.99 8.40 2.10
N ILE A 108 -14.89 9.13 1.95
CA ILE A 108 -14.88 10.43 1.26
C ILE A 108 -15.15 10.23 -0.23
N TRP A 109 -14.52 9.23 -0.85
CA TRP A 109 -14.67 8.91 -2.27
C TRP A 109 -16.08 8.45 -2.63
N ASP A 110 -16.70 7.61 -1.80
CA ASP A 110 -18.02 7.03 -2.06
C ASP A 110 -19.16 7.96 -1.60
N PHE A 111 -19.03 8.56 -0.41
CA PHE A 111 -20.13 9.29 0.25
C PHE A 111 -19.92 10.80 0.35
N GLY A 112 -18.72 11.30 0.06
CA GLY A 112 -18.42 12.73 0.13
C GLY A 112 -19.05 13.55 -0.99
N SER A 113 -19.15 14.85 -0.79
CA SER A 113 -19.48 15.80 -1.87
C SER A 113 -18.29 15.95 -2.84
N GLU A 114 -18.54 16.43 -4.05
CA GLU A 114 -17.45 16.71 -5.00
C GLU A 114 -16.45 17.74 -4.45
N GLU A 115 -16.89 18.70 -3.64
CA GLU A 115 -16.01 19.63 -2.95
C GLU A 115 -15.07 18.92 -1.97
N GLN A 116 -15.60 17.98 -1.17
CA GLN A 116 -14.80 17.18 -0.24
C GLN A 116 -13.81 16.29 -1.00
N LYS A 117 -14.25 15.61 -2.05
CA LYS A 117 -13.39 14.71 -2.85
C LYS A 117 -12.22 15.47 -3.48
N ASN A 118 -12.49 16.60 -4.15
CA ASN A 118 -11.45 17.40 -4.78
C ASN A 118 -10.49 18.05 -3.77
N HIS A 119 -10.95 18.33 -2.55
CA HIS A 119 -10.10 18.93 -1.52
C HIS A 119 -9.19 17.92 -0.82
N TYR A 120 -9.73 16.77 -0.42
CA TYR A 120 -9.04 15.82 0.47
C TYR A 120 -8.29 14.72 -0.30
N LEU A 121 -8.93 14.07 -1.28
CA LEU A 121 -8.39 12.84 -1.88
C LEU A 121 -7.02 13.03 -2.56
N PRO A 122 -6.75 14.13 -3.30
CA PRO A 122 -5.44 14.32 -3.93
C PRO A 122 -4.28 14.38 -2.92
N LYS A 123 -4.51 14.96 -1.74
CA LYS A 123 -3.50 15.05 -0.68
C LYS A 123 -3.34 13.73 0.07
N MET A 124 -4.46 13.06 0.33
CA MET A 124 -4.46 11.79 1.05
C MET A 124 -3.78 10.68 0.23
N THR A 125 -3.98 10.67 -1.09
CA THR A 125 -3.37 9.65 -1.98
C THR A 125 -1.88 9.89 -2.18
N SER A 126 -1.42 11.14 -2.21
CA SER A 126 0.01 11.48 -2.27
C SER A 126 0.73 11.30 -0.93
N GLY A 127 -0.02 11.11 0.16
CA GLY A 127 0.54 11.02 1.50
C GLY A 127 1.02 12.36 2.07
N GLU A 128 0.51 13.51 1.59
CA GLU A 128 0.83 14.87 2.11
C GLU A 128 0.25 15.12 3.51
#